data_AF-A0A4W3GF04-F1
#
_entry.id   AF-A0A4W3GF04-F1
#
_cell.length_a   1.000
_cell.length_b   1.000
_cell.length_c   1.000
_cell.angle_alpha   90.00
_cell.angle_beta   90.00
_cell.angle_gamma   90.00
#
_symmetry.space_group_name_H-M   'P 1'
#
loop_
_entity.id
_entity.type
_entity.pdbx_description
1 polymer ?
#
loop_
_entity_poly.entity_id
_entity_poly.type
_entity_poly.pdbx_seq_one_letter_code
_entity_poly.pdbx_strand_id
1 'polypeptide(L)'
;MTMRLRKGAASAQFMDSYVCIICSRSDGDEKLVVCEGCDEGYHTYCLIPPLPDIPRGDWRCPKCVVEVSDVNQTSLPPSLPQNKHLPRRLKA
;
A
#
# COMPACT_ATOMS: atom_id res chain seq x y z
N MET A 1 -32.44 -21.03 -27.54
CA MET A 1 -31.99 -19.62 -27.66
C MET A 1 -30.66 -19.51 -26.91
N THR A 2 -29.57 -19.32 -27.65
CA THR A 2 -28.18 -19.48 -27.20
C THR A 2 -27.76 -18.41 -26.19
N MET A 3 -27.20 -18.87 -25.07
CA MET A 3 -26.67 -18.07 -23.96
C MET A 3 -25.58 -17.09 -24.43
N ARG A 4 -25.86 -15.78 -24.39
CA ARG A 4 -24.87 -14.72 -24.62
C ARG A 4 -24.26 -14.29 -23.29
N LEU A 5 -23.22 -14.99 -22.84
CA LEU A 5 -22.40 -14.52 -21.71
C LEU A 5 -21.03 -14.05 -22.22
N ARG A 6 -20.96 -12.80 -22.67
CA ARG A 6 -19.69 -12.09 -22.84
C ARG A 6 -19.34 -11.37 -21.54
N LYS A 7 -18.91 -12.12 -20.53
CA LYS A 7 -18.23 -11.52 -19.38
C LYS A 7 -16.77 -11.38 -19.78
N GLY A 8 -16.43 -10.16 -20.19
CA GLY A 8 -15.10 -9.77 -20.64
C GLY A 8 -14.04 -10.15 -19.62
N ALA A 9 -12.92 -10.60 -20.18
CA ALA A 9 -11.63 -10.83 -19.55
C ALA A 9 -11.43 -10.14 -18.18
N ALA A 10 -11.52 -10.94 -17.12
CA ALA A 10 -10.80 -10.70 -15.87
C ALA A 10 -9.32 -11.05 -16.09
N SER A 11 -8.66 -10.37 -17.03
CA SER A 11 -7.26 -10.58 -17.39
C SER A 11 -6.48 -9.28 -17.21
N ALA A 12 -6.08 -8.99 -15.98
CA ALA A 12 -4.91 -8.17 -15.71
C ALA A 12 -4.39 -8.60 -14.31
N GLN A 13 -3.41 -9.49 -14.27
CA GLN A 13 -1.99 -9.17 -14.02
C GLN A 13 -1.71 -9.10 -12.51
N PHE A 14 -0.95 -10.10 -12.05
CA PHE A 14 -0.33 -10.18 -10.74
C PHE A 14 0.76 -9.08 -10.69
N MET A 15 0.34 -7.85 -10.46
CA MET A 15 1.21 -6.69 -10.24
C MET A 15 0.85 -6.14 -8.87
N ASP A 16 1.87 -5.87 -8.07
CA ASP A 16 1.81 -5.23 -6.75
C ASP A 16 1.04 -3.90 -6.86
N SER A 17 -0.29 -3.99 -6.77
CA SER A 17 -1.20 -2.88 -7.02
C SER A 17 -1.71 -2.43 -5.67
N TYR A 18 -1.34 -1.23 -5.26
CA TYR A 18 -1.93 -0.61 -4.07
C TYR A 18 -3.45 -0.54 -4.25
N VAL A 19 -4.19 -1.06 -3.28
CA VAL A 19 -5.65 -1.08 -3.30
C VAL A 19 -6.14 0.04 -2.39
N CYS A 20 -7.07 0.85 -2.89
CA CYS A 20 -7.69 1.86 -2.06
C CYS A 20 -8.57 1.21 -0.98
N ILE A 21 -8.31 1.49 0.29
CA ILE A 21 -9.09 0.87 1.38
C ILE A 21 -10.55 1.34 1.44
N ILE A 22 -10.88 2.48 0.81
CA ILE A 22 -12.23 3.07 0.84
C ILE A 22 -13.13 2.41 -0.20
N CYS A 23 -12.64 2.25 -1.43
CA CYS A 23 -13.43 1.66 -2.52
C CYS A 23 -13.06 0.20 -2.82
N SER A 24 -12.04 -0.34 -2.16
CA SER A 24 -11.50 -1.70 -2.38
C SER A 24 -11.19 -1.99 -3.85
N ARG A 25 -10.78 -0.95 -4.58
CA ARG A 25 -10.42 -1.01 -6.00
C ARG A 25 -8.96 -0.60 -6.19
N SER A 26 -8.31 -1.28 -7.13
CA SER A 26 -7.00 -0.92 -7.68
C SER A 26 -7.14 -0.06 -8.96
N ASP A 27 -8.37 0.31 -9.33
CA ASP A 27 -8.65 1.15 -10.48
C ASP A 27 -8.30 2.61 -10.19
N GLY A 28 -7.37 3.19 -10.95
CA GLY A 28 -7.00 4.61 -10.85
C GLY A 28 -5.74 4.88 -10.03
N ASP A 29 -4.68 4.11 -10.26
CA ASP A 29 -3.34 4.28 -9.68
C ASP A 29 -2.75 5.68 -9.89
N GLU A 30 -3.14 6.37 -10.97
CA GLU A 30 -2.77 7.77 -11.26
C GLU A 30 -3.23 8.79 -10.20
N LYS A 31 -4.20 8.43 -9.36
CA LYS A 31 -4.73 9.28 -8.28
C LYS A 31 -4.76 8.55 -6.94
N LEU A 32 -3.86 7.59 -6.75
CA LEU A 32 -3.69 6.86 -5.51
C LEU A 32 -2.54 7.45 -4.69
N VAL A 33 -2.82 7.86 -3.46
CA VAL A 33 -1.85 8.30 -2.46
C VAL A 33 -1.64 7.21 -1.42
N VAL A 34 -0.39 6.94 -1.06
CA VAL A 34 -0.04 5.98 -0.02
C VAL A 34 0.33 6.76 1.24
N CYS A 35 -0.19 6.32 2.38
CA CYS A 35 0.20 6.91 3.66
C CYS A 35 1.59 6.40 4.06
N GLU A 36 2.54 7.29 4.29
CA GLU A 36 3.88 6.88 4.75
C GLU A 36 3.95 6.31 6.18
N GLY A 37 2.84 6.33 6.93
CA GLY A 37 2.78 5.85 8.32
C GLY A 37 2.22 4.45 8.49
N CYS A 38 1.40 4.02 7.54
CA CYS A 38 0.73 2.73 7.59
C CYS A 38 0.79 1.97 6.27
N ASP A 39 1.42 2.55 5.24
CA ASP A 39 1.56 1.99 3.89
C ASP A 39 0.21 1.65 3.22
N GLU A 40 -0.89 2.26 3.70
CA GLU A 40 -2.23 2.07 3.16
C GLU A 40 -2.48 3.01 1.98
N GLY A 41 -3.09 2.48 0.91
CA GLY A 41 -3.47 3.22 -0.29
C GLY A 41 -4.85 3.89 -0.18
N TYR A 42 -4.94 5.13 -0.64
CA TYR A 42 -6.17 5.91 -0.69
C TYR A 42 -6.25 6.66 -2.00
N HIS A 43 -7.42 6.70 -2.63
CA HIS A 43 -7.59 7.59 -3.76
C HIS A 43 -7.81 9.03 -3.33
N THR A 44 -7.21 10.00 -4.04
CA THR A 44 -7.40 11.43 -3.78
C THR A 44 -8.88 11.83 -3.79
N TYR A 45 -9.69 11.16 -4.60
CA TYR A 45 -11.14 11.37 -4.71
C TYR A 45 -11.98 10.61 -3.68
N CYS A 46 -11.43 9.56 -3.06
CA CYS A 46 -12.10 8.85 -1.97
C CYS A 46 -11.89 9.57 -0.62
N LEU A 47 -10.89 10.44 -0.53
CA LEU A 47 -10.64 11.28 0.64
C LEU A 47 -11.70 12.38 0.75
N ILE A 48 -12.00 12.80 1.98
CA ILE A 48 -12.93 13.88 2.30
C ILE A 48 -12.16 14.94 3.10
N PRO A 49 -11.92 16.14 2.56
CA PRO A 49 -12.27 16.63 1.22
C PRO A 49 -11.45 15.96 0.10
N PRO A 50 -11.99 15.88 -1.14
CA PRO A 50 -11.27 15.28 -2.25
C PRO A 50 -10.09 16.17 -2.67
N LEU A 51 -8.92 15.55 -2.86
CA LEU A 51 -7.71 16.21 -3.34
C LEU A 51 -7.73 16.25 -4.88
N PRO A 52 -7.44 17.41 -5.50
CA PRO A 52 -7.44 17.52 -6.96
C PRO A 52 -6.31 16.71 -7.61
N ASP A 53 -5.15 16.64 -6.94
CA ASP A 53 -3.95 15.96 -7.42
C ASP A 53 -3.19 15.31 -6.26
N ILE A 54 -2.31 14.35 -6.59
CA ILE A 54 -1.39 13.73 -5.64
C ILE A 54 -0.43 14.83 -5.11
N PRO A 55 -0.35 15.05 -3.79
CA PRO A 55 0.62 15.99 -3.22
C PRO A 55 2.05 15.51 -3.52
N ARG A 56 2.94 16.43 -3.89
CA ARG A 56 4.33 16.12 -4.31
C ARG A 56 5.29 15.81 -3.15
N GLY A 57 4.81 15.24 -2.05
CA GLY A 57 5.61 14.99 -0.86
C GLY A 57 4.95 13.98 0.09
N ASP A 58 5.37 14.01 1.35
CA ASP A 58 4.94 13.05 2.36
C ASP A 58 3.46 13.25 2.72
N TRP A 59 2.60 12.36 2.25
CA TRP A 59 1.19 12.34 2.65
C TRP A 59 0.97 11.35 3.79
N ARG A 60 0.23 11.79 4.80
CA ARG A 60 -0.14 11.00 5.97
C ARG A 60 -1.67 11.00 6.08
N CYS A 61 -2.26 9.83 6.28
CA CYS A 61 -3.70 9.70 6.48
C CYS A 61 -4.10 10.33 7.84
N PRO A 62 -5.35 10.80 8.00
CA PRO A 62 -5.80 11.45 9.24
C PRO A 62 -5.66 10.56 10.46
N LYS A 63 -5.73 9.23 10.31
CA LYS A 63 -5.46 8.27 11.38
C LYS A 63 -4.01 8.38 11.86
N CYS A 64 -3.04 8.31 10.96
CA CYS A 64 -1.63 8.49 11.32
C CYS A 64 -1.37 9.88 11.90
N VAL A 65 -1.99 10.94 11.37
CA VAL A 65 -1.84 12.32 11.89
C VAL A 65 -2.36 12.45 13.32
N VAL A 66 -3.44 11.75 13.68
CA VAL A 66 -3.96 11.73 15.06
C VAL A 66 -3.01 10.95 15.98
N GLU A 67 -2.52 9.78 15.55
CA GLU A 67 -1.66 8.90 16.36
C GLU A 67 -0.25 9.48 16.60
N VAL A 68 0.33 10.24 15.64
CA VAL A 68 1.66 10.86 15.81
C VAL A 68 1.71 11.93 16.91
N SER A 69 0.56 12.37 17.41
CA SER A 69 0.51 13.26 18.57
C SER A 69 0.96 12.56 19.86
N ASP A 70 1.03 11.23 19.88
CA ASP A 70 1.39 10.43 21.07
C ASP A 70 2.79 9.78 20.97
N VAL A 71 3.38 9.64 19.77
CA VAL A 71 4.62 8.85 19.58
C VAL A 71 5.65 9.60 18.73
N ASN A 72 6.35 10.56 19.32
CA ASN A 72 7.60 11.10 18.79
C ASN A 72 8.82 10.46 19.47
N GLN A 73 9.07 9.16 19.29
CA GLN A 73 10.40 8.57 19.56
C GLN A 73 10.53 7.10 19.14
N THR A 74 11.41 6.84 18.16
CA THR A 74 12.43 5.77 18.11
C THR A 74 12.66 5.26 16.67
N SER A 75 13.58 5.92 15.98
CA SER A 75 14.76 5.30 15.37
C SER A 75 14.64 3.83 14.94
N LEU A 76 14.38 3.54 13.66
CA LEU A 76 14.85 2.30 13.06
C LEU A 76 16.32 2.50 12.64
N PRO A 77 17.29 1.77 13.22
CA PRO A 77 18.66 1.83 12.73
C PRO A 77 18.74 1.24 11.30
N PRO A 78 19.59 1.79 10.43
CA PRO A 78 19.95 1.11 9.18
C PRO A 78 20.74 -0.17 9.51
N SER A 79 20.65 -1.15 8.61
CA SER A 79 21.49 -2.35 8.48
C SER A 79 21.11 -3.59 9.32
N LEU A 80 20.27 -4.45 8.73
CA LEU A 80 20.55 -5.88 8.77
C LEU A 80 21.51 -6.22 7.63
N PRO A 81 22.82 -6.43 7.88
CA PRO A 81 23.64 -7.17 6.92
C PRO A 81 23.19 -8.64 6.97
N GLN A 82 22.53 -9.11 5.91
CA GLN A 82 22.29 -10.54 5.69
C GLN A 82 23.63 -11.24 5.45
N ASN A 83 24.38 -11.57 6.50
CA ASN A 83 25.44 -12.55 6.40
C ASN A 83 25.83 -13.17 7.76
N LYS A 84 25.43 -14.43 7.97
CA LYS A 84 26.26 -15.58 8.46
C LYS A 84 25.47 -16.61 9.28
N HIS A 85 24.94 -17.65 8.62
CA HIS A 85 25.18 -19.01 9.13
C HIS A 85 25.01 -20.07 8.04
N LEU A 86 26.16 -20.56 7.59
CA LEU A 86 26.38 -21.80 6.87
C LEU A 86 25.91 -23.00 7.74
N PRO A 87 25.42 -24.11 7.16
CA PRO A 87 24.67 -25.13 7.90
C PRO A 87 25.53 -25.88 8.92
N ARG A 88 25.00 -26.06 10.13
CA ARG A 88 25.51 -27.05 11.07
C ARG A 88 25.22 -28.46 10.52
N ARG A 89 26.23 -29.06 9.89
CA ARG A 89 26.37 -30.53 9.92
C ARG A 89 26.49 -30.97 11.38
N LEU A 90 25.53 -31.73 11.87
CA LEU A 90 25.78 -32.79 12.83
C LEU A 90 24.69 -33.85 12.65
N LYS A 91 25.02 -34.90 11.90
CA LYS A 91 24.19 -36.10 11.77
C LYS A 91 24.92 -37.16 12.59
N ALA A 92 24.32 -37.53 13.71
CA ALA A 92 24.72 -38.66 14.54
C ALA A 92 24.48 -39.99 13.79
#